data_AF-A0A1G7YS12-F1
#
_entry.id   AF-A0A1G7YS12-F1
#
_cell.length_a   1.000
_cell.length_b   1.000
_cell.length_c   1.000
_cell.angle_alpha   90.00
_cell.angle_beta   90.00
_cell.angle_gamma   90.00
#
_symmetry.space_group_name_H-M   'P 1'
#
loop_
_entity.id
_entity.type
_entity.pdbx_description
1 polymer ?
#
loop_
_entity_poly.entity_id
_entity_poly.type
_entity_poly.pdbx_seq_one_letter_code
_entity_poly.pdbx_strand_id
1 'polypeptide(L)'
;MMPRLVLDLVRAKDRAQAEEACTRINSLVFWNGLLSQVSPALASALVHGLWHRGEHSEDLILGLLADIAGGFVDERDSTAFGEVSVEDCLREVCRGYPAYVEILETGVNADSRTACIDLIVQCGLADSGLRDRSIFFLVEAVRRADLAQYRSVIEDSLNEPRAVEGG
;
A
#
# COMPACT_ATOMS: atom_id res chain seq x y z
N MET A 1 -18.10 11.97 -5.08
CA MET A 1 -17.33 11.57 -6.28
C MET A 1 -16.37 10.42 -5.97
N MET A 2 -15.50 10.55 -4.95
CA MET A 2 -14.53 9.51 -4.57
C MET A 2 -15.10 8.10 -4.35
N PRO A 3 -16.22 7.89 -3.62
CA PRO A 3 -16.75 6.53 -3.41
C PRO A 3 -17.11 5.80 -4.70
N ARG A 4 -17.53 6.56 -5.74
CA ARG A 4 -17.85 5.98 -7.03
C ARG A 4 -16.60 5.53 -7.78
N LEU A 5 -15.53 6.31 -7.72
CA LEU A 5 -14.24 5.94 -8.33
C LEU A 5 -13.64 4.71 -7.68
N VAL A 6 -13.70 4.59 -6.35
CA VAL A 6 -13.26 3.38 -5.64
C VAL A 6 -14.08 2.17 -6.09
N LEU A 7 -15.41 2.31 -6.20
CA LEU A 7 -16.26 1.23 -6.70
C LEU A 7 -15.96 0.86 -8.15
N ASP A 8 -15.74 1.86 -9.02
CA ASP A 8 -15.42 1.63 -10.43
C ASP A 8 -14.06 0.94 -10.57
N LEU A 9 -13.06 1.28 -9.72
CA LEU A 9 -11.79 0.56 -9.63
C LEU A 9 -12.00 -0.87 -9.14
N VAL A 10 -12.61 -1.07 -7.98
CA VAL A 10 -12.79 -2.39 -7.35
C VAL A 10 -13.60 -3.34 -8.23
N ARG A 11 -14.58 -2.82 -8.99
CA ARG A 11 -15.49 -3.61 -9.82
C ARG A 11 -15.21 -3.48 -11.32
N ALA A 12 -14.01 -3.05 -11.70
CA ALA A 12 -13.64 -2.90 -13.10
C ALA A 12 -13.80 -4.23 -13.85
N LYS A 13 -14.43 -4.17 -15.02
CA LYS A 13 -14.71 -5.37 -15.84
C LYS A 13 -13.55 -5.75 -16.76
N ASP A 14 -12.63 -4.80 -16.97
CA ASP A 14 -11.45 -4.94 -17.79
C ASP A 14 -10.35 -4.04 -17.24
N ARG A 15 -9.14 -4.22 -17.75
CA ARG A 15 -7.96 -3.46 -17.31
C ARG A 15 -8.07 -1.97 -17.58
N ALA A 16 -8.63 -1.58 -18.73
CA ALA A 16 -8.76 -0.18 -19.11
C ALA A 16 -9.66 0.60 -18.14
N GLN A 17 -10.78 0.01 -17.70
CA GLN A 17 -11.65 0.59 -16.68
C GLN A 17 -10.94 0.75 -15.34
N ALA A 18 -10.14 -0.24 -14.94
CA ALA A 18 -9.38 -0.20 -13.69
C ALA A 18 -8.33 0.93 -13.73
N GLU A 19 -7.58 1.02 -14.83
CA GLU A 19 -6.55 2.05 -15.04
C GLU A 19 -7.16 3.46 -15.11
N GLU A 20 -8.30 3.63 -15.78
CA GLU A 20 -9.01 4.91 -15.83
C GLU A 20 -9.45 5.35 -14.43
N ALA A 21 -10.07 4.45 -13.66
CA ALA A 21 -10.49 4.74 -12.29
C ALA A 21 -9.29 5.07 -11.39
N CYS A 22 -8.21 4.29 -11.48
CA CYS A 22 -6.97 4.52 -10.74
C CYS A 22 -6.35 5.89 -11.06
N THR A 23 -6.23 6.24 -12.35
CA THR A 23 -5.71 7.54 -12.80
C THR A 23 -6.53 8.71 -12.26
N ARG A 24 -7.86 8.55 -12.23
CA ARG A 24 -8.76 9.56 -11.68
C ARG A 24 -8.68 9.67 -10.17
N ILE A 25 -8.49 8.58 -9.45
CA ILE A 25 -8.21 8.61 -8.01
C ILE A 25 -6.90 9.36 -7.77
N ASN A 26 -5.85 9.01 -8.52
CA ASN A 26 -4.53 9.62 -8.37
C ASN A 26 -4.55 11.13 -8.55
N SER A 27 -5.19 11.63 -9.62
CA SER A 27 -5.28 13.07 -9.88
C SER A 27 -6.10 13.87 -8.85
N LEU A 28 -6.90 13.20 -8.01
CA LEU A 28 -7.72 13.84 -6.98
C LEU A 28 -7.10 13.78 -5.59
N VAL A 29 -6.25 12.79 -5.32
CA VAL A 29 -5.78 12.45 -3.97
C VAL A 29 -4.32 12.81 -3.79
N PHE A 30 -3.52 12.69 -4.85
CA PHE A 30 -2.10 12.94 -4.83
C PHE A 30 -1.74 14.14 -5.72
N TRP A 31 -1.03 15.08 -5.14
CA TRP A 31 -0.36 16.14 -5.90
C TRP A 31 1.13 16.10 -5.56
N ASN A 32 1.96 15.61 -6.49
CA ASN A 32 3.41 15.42 -6.29
C ASN A 32 3.78 14.58 -5.06
N GLY A 33 3.04 13.49 -4.78
CA GLY A 33 3.29 12.61 -3.62
C GLY A 33 2.79 13.15 -2.28
N LEU A 34 2.11 14.31 -2.28
CA LEU A 34 1.47 14.85 -1.09
C LEU A 34 0.14 14.15 -0.80
N LEU A 35 -0.03 13.73 0.45
CA LEU A 35 -1.29 13.23 0.97
C LEU A 35 -2.30 14.37 1.13
N SER A 36 -3.58 14.03 1.01
CA SER A 36 -4.69 14.96 1.23
C SER A 36 -5.59 14.47 2.36
N GLN A 37 -6.48 15.34 2.86
CA GLN A 37 -7.44 14.99 3.91
C GLN A 37 -8.32 13.77 3.62
N VAL A 38 -8.43 13.35 2.35
CA VAL A 38 -9.20 12.16 1.95
C VAL A 38 -8.39 10.86 2.01
N SER A 39 -7.06 10.93 2.13
CA SER A 39 -6.16 9.77 2.09
C SER A 39 -6.50 8.68 3.12
N PRO A 40 -6.80 8.98 4.41
CA PRO A 40 -7.18 7.93 5.37
C PRO A 40 -8.46 7.19 4.96
N ALA A 41 -9.48 7.93 4.54
CA ALA A 41 -10.76 7.33 4.11
C ALA A 41 -10.59 6.51 2.83
N LEU A 42 -9.73 6.95 1.91
CA LEU A 42 -9.39 6.21 0.71
C LEU A 42 -8.63 4.92 1.04
N ALA A 43 -7.60 4.98 1.89
CA ALA A 43 -6.86 3.80 2.33
C ALA A 43 -7.80 2.75 2.92
N SER A 44 -8.69 3.18 3.82
CA SER A 44 -9.71 2.32 4.41
C SER A 44 -10.58 1.65 3.34
N ALA A 45 -11.11 2.43 2.39
CA ALA A 45 -11.96 1.91 1.32
C ALA A 45 -11.22 0.95 0.37
N LEU A 46 -9.95 1.21 0.07
CA LEU A 46 -9.09 0.37 -0.77
C LEU A 46 -8.73 -0.94 -0.06
N VAL A 47 -8.40 -0.91 1.24
CA VAL A 47 -8.16 -2.11 2.06
C VAL A 47 -9.39 -3.02 2.05
N HIS A 48 -10.58 -2.45 2.25
CA HIS A 48 -11.82 -3.22 2.13
C HIS A 48 -12.07 -3.69 0.68
N GLY A 49 -11.74 -2.85 -0.30
CA GLY A 49 -11.87 -3.14 -1.72
C GLY A 49 -11.02 -4.34 -2.17
N LEU A 50 -9.83 -4.56 -1.58
CA LEU A 50 -8.99 -5.71 -1.89
C LEU A 50 -9.75 -7.02 -1.78
N TRP A 51 -10.54 -7.21 -0.73
CA TRP A 51 -11.30 -8.45 -0.51
C TRP A 51 -12.43 -8.71 -1.52
N HIS A 52 -12.81 -7.69 -2.29
CA HIS A 52 -13.93 -7.74 -3.22
C HIS A 52 -13.55 -7.32 -4.66
N ARG A 53 -12.25 -7.28 -4.95
CA ARG A 53 -11.71 -6.80 -6.22
C ARG A 53 -12.05 -7.72 -7.39
N GLY A 54 -12.25 -7.11 -8.56
CA GLY A 54 -12.17 -7.80 -9.85
C GLY A 54 -10.73 -8.15 -10.21
N GLU A 55 -10.55 -9.09 -11.12
CA GLU A 55 -9.25 -9.64 -11.55
C GLU A 55 -8.24 -8.58 -12.00
N HIS A 56 -8.71 -7.44 -12.52
CA HIS A 56 -7.86 -6.42 -13.13
C HIS A 56 -7.42 -5.29 -12.19
N SER A 57 -7.76 -5.38 -10.90
CA SER A 57 -7.69 -4.24 -9.97
C SER A 57 -6.66 -4.41 -8.85
N GLU A 58 -6.14 -5.61 -8.66
CA GLU A 58 -5.29 -5.96 -7.50
C GLU A 58 -4.04 -5.09 -7.37
N ASP A 59 -3.21 -5.10 -8.41
CA ASP A 59 -1.96 -4.36 -8.47
C ASP A 59 -2.19 -2.85 -8.38
N LEU A 60 -3.27 -2.34 -8.99
CA LEU A 60 -3.63 -0.92 -8.93
C LEU A 60 -4.06 -0.50 -7.53
N ILE A 61 -4.86 -1.32 -6.84
CA ILE A 61 -5.28 -1.06 -5.46
C ILE A 61 -4.07 -1.11 -4.52
N LEU A 62 -3.19 -2.11 -4.69
CA LEU A 62 -1.97 -2.23 -3.88
C LEU A 62 -1.00 -1.09 -4.15
N GLY A 63 -0.84 -0.66 -5.40
CA GLY A 63 -0.04 0.50 -5.78
C GLY A 63 -0.54 1.77 -5.11
N LEU A 64 -1.85 2.05 -5.18
CA LEU A 64 -2.44 3.20 -4.47
C LEU A 64 -2.23 3.13 -2.96
N LEU A 65 -2.34 1.95 -2.36
CA LEU A 65 -2.07 1.78 -0.92
C LEU A 65 -0.60 2.02 -0.58
N ALA A 66 0.33 1.57 -1.43
CA ALA A 66 1.75 1.80 -1.27
C ALA A 66 2.08 3.30 -1.39
N ASP A 67 1.48 3.99 -2.36
CA ASP A 67 1.60 5.45 -2.51
C ASP A 67 1.04 6.21 -1.29
N ILE A 68 -0.07 5.75 -0.69
CA ILE A 68 -0.58 6.33 0.56
C ILE A 68 0.39 6.07 1.72
N ALA A 69 0.93 4.86 1.82
CA ALA A 69 1.82 4.46 2.91
C ALA A 69 3.17 5.21 2.87
N GLY A 70 3.71 5.43 1.67
CA GLY A 70 4.95 6.19 1.44
C GLY A 70 4.73 7.70 1.23
N GLY A 71 3.49 8.18 1.27
CA GLY A 71 3.16 9.58 1.03
C GLY A 71 3.57 10.48 2.20
N PHE A 72 3.79 11.77 1.89
CA PHE A 72 4.18 12.78 2.88
C PHE A 72 3.16 13.92 2.92
N VAL A 73 3.18 14.70 4.00
CA VAL A 73 2.34 15.90 4.16
C VAL A 73 3.19 17.13 3.88
N ASP A 74 2.62 18.15 3.24
CA ASP A 74 3.34 19.43 3.09
C ASP A 74 3.32 20.18 4.42
N GLU A 75 4.41 20.08 5.18
CA GLU A 75 4.57 20.78 6.46
C GLU A 75 4.59 22.32 6.31
N ARG A 76 4.83 22.84 5.09
CA ARG A 76 4.90 24.28 4.82
C ARG A 76 3.53 24.90 4.56
N ASP A 77 2.57 24.11 4.11
CA ASP A 77 1.17 24.51 3.93
C ASP A 77 0.24 23.32 4.21
N SER A 78 0.04 23.04 5.49
CA SER A 78 -0.87 21.99 5.96
C SER A 78 -2.34 22.24 5.62
N THR A 79 -2.68 23.42 5.06
CA THR A 79 -4.06 23.80 4.72
C THR A 79 -4.38 23.62 3.25
N ALA A 80 -3.40 23.64 2.35
CA ALA A 80 -3.60 23.50 0.90
C ALA A 80 -4.31 22.19 0.51
N PHE A 81 -4.08 21.11 1.25
CA PHE A 81 -4.68 19.78 1.02
C PHE A 81 -5.56 19.29 2.18
N GLY A 82 -5.83 20.17 3.14
CA GLY A 82 -6.53 19.90 4.40
C GLY A 82 -5.64 19.21 5.45
N GLU A 83 -6.08 19.24 6.71
CA GLU A 83 -5.36 18.55 7.80
C GLU A 83 -5.34 17.04 7.53
N VAL A 84 -4.14 16.49 7.35
CA VAL A 84 -3.91 15.07 7.09
C VAL A 84 -2.90 14.52 8.08
N SER A 85 -3.24 13.38 8.67
CA SER A 85 -2.36 12.63 9.57
C SER A 85 -1.77 11.44 8.82
N VAL A 86 -0.44 11.44 8.67
CA VAL A 86 0.29 10.27 8.14
C VAL A 86 0.01 9.05 9.01
N GLU A 87 -0.08 9.24 10.34
CA GLU A 87 -0.40 8.17 11.28
C GLU A 87 -1.78 7.56 11.01
N ASP A 88 -2.79 8.39 10.73
CA ASP A 88 -4.14 7.89 10.41
C ASP A 88 -4.17 7.12 9.08
N CYS A 89 -3.40 7.59 8.08
CA CYS A 89 -3.24 6.88 6.82
C CYS A 89 -2.60 5.50 7.04
N LEU A 90 -1.47 5.45 7.74
CA LEU A 90 -0.76 4.22 8.06
C LEU A 90 -1.59 3.27 8.91
N ARG A 91 -2.38 3.78 9.86
CA ARG A 91 -3.29 2.98 10.67
C ARG A 91 -4.34 2.26 9.82
N GLU A 92 -4.89 2.95 8.82
CA GLU A 92 -5.85 2.33 7.89
C GLU A 92 -5.16 1.33 6.96
N VAL A 93 -3.97 1.65 6.43
CA VAL A 93 -3.17 0.72 5.61
C VAL A 93 -2.82 -0.56 6.38
N CYS A 94 -2.42 -0.45 7.66
CA CYS A 94 -2.06 -1.61 8.49
C CYS A 94 -3.21 -2.62 8.66
N ARG A 95 -4.47 -2.21 8.49
CA ARG A 95 -5.61 -3.14 8.52
C ARG A 95 -5.61 -4.13 7.36
N GLY A 96 -4.95 -3.79 6.26
CA GLY A 96 -4.78 -4.67 5.10
C GLY A 96 -3.66 -5.70 5.26
N TYR A 97 -2.87 -5.65 6.34
CA TYR A 97 -1.68 -6.46 6.53
C TYR A 97 -1.86 -7.97 6.23
N PRO A 98 -2.93 -8.66 6.72
CA PRO A 98 -3.13 -10.07 6.40
C PRO A 98 -3.27 -10.34 4.90
N ALA A 99 -3.93 -9.44 4.15
CA ALA A 99 -4.08 -9.58 2.71
C ALA A 99 -2.74 -9.41 1.98
N TYR A 100 -1.90 -8.47 2.43
CA TYR A 100 -0.59 -8.24 1.80
C TYR A 100 0.31 -9.46 1.92
N VAL A 101 0.32 -10.09 3.11
CA VAL A 101 1.05 -11.34 3.35
C VAL A 101 0.51 -12.46 2.47
N GLU A 102 -0.81 -12.65 2.42
CA GLU A 102 -1.42 -13.69 1.59
C GLU A 102 -1.10 -13.51 0.10
N ILE A 103 -1.16 -12.28 -0.42
CA ILE A 103 -0.85 -11.97 -1.82
C ILE A 103 0.63 -12.16 -2.11
N LEU A 104 1.52 -11.73 -1.21
CA LEU A 104 2.96 -11.98 -1.33
C LEU A 104 3.24 -13.49 -1.40
N GLU A 105 2.55 -14.27 -0.57
CA GLU A 105 2.79 -15.70 -0.46
C GLU A 105 2.18 -16.52 -1.61
N THR A 106 0.98 -16.16 -2.06
CA THR A 106 0.17 -17.02 -2.93
C THR A 106 -0.14 -16.41 -4.30
N GLY A 107 -0.04 -15.08 -4.44
CA GLY A 107 -0.34 -14.38 -5.69
C GLY A 107 0.64 -14.76 -6.79
N VAL A 108 0.38 -14.40 -8.03
CA VAL A 108 1.31 -14.63 -9.18
C VAL A 108 1.65 -13.34 -9.92
N ASN A 109 0.94 -12.25 -9.62
CA ASN A 109 1.18 -10.95 -10.21
C ASN A 109 2.44 -10.32 -9.58
N ALA A 110 3.40 -9.96 -10.44
CA ALA A 110 4.68 -9.38 -10.07
C ALA A 110 4.53 -8.00 -9.39
N ASP A 111 3.70 -7.14 -9.95
CA ASP A 111 3.46 -5.78 -9.47
C ASP A 111 2.75 -5.81 -8.11
N SER A 112 1.74 -6.68 -7.98
CA SER A 112 1.08 -6.91 -6.69
C SER A 112 2.06 -7.35 -5.60
N ARG A 113 2.90 -8.36 -5.89
CA ARG A 113 3.87 -8.88 -4.92
C ARG A 113 4.90 -7.82 -4.52
N THR A 114 5.34 -6.99 -5.46
CA THR A 114 6.27 -5.89 -5.21
C THR A 114 5.63 -4.85 -4.28
N ALA A 115 4.41 -4.41 -4.58
CA ALA A 115 3.68 -3.48 -3.72
C ALA A 115 3.42 -4.07 -2.32
N CYS A 116 3.17 -5.38 -2.21
CA CYS A 116 3.02 -6.04 -0.91
C CYS A 116 4.31 -6.01 -0.07
N ILE A 117 5.49 -6.08 -0.68
CA ILE A 117 6.77 -5.95 0.05
C ILE A 117 6.83 -4.57 0.72
N ASP A 118 6.61 -3.50 -0.05
CA ASP A 118 6.62 -2.13 0.45
C ASP A 118 5.58 -1.94 1.57
N LEU A 119 4.36 -2.43 1.36
CA LEU A 119 3.28 -2.34 2.35
C LEU A 119 3.62 -3.08 3.65
N ILE A 120 4.20 -4.28 3.58
CA ILE A 120 4.59 -5.05 4.77
C ILE A 120 5.69 -4.32 5.56
N VAL A 121 6.63 -3.68 4.87
CA VAL A 121 7.70 -2.86 5.47
C VAL A 121 7.08 -1.66 6.18
N GLN A 122 6.25 -0.88 5.48
CA GLN A 122 5.60 0.30 6.06
C GLN A 122 4.74 -0.07 7.27
N CYS A 123 4.02 -1.19 7.23
CA CYS A 123 3.27 -1.69 8.38
C CYS A 123 4.17 -2.03 9.58
N GLY A 124 5.33 -2.65 9.35
CA GLY A 124 6.27 -3.00 10.42
C GLY A 124 7.02 -1.80 11.02
N LEU A 125 7.17 -0.73 10.25
CA LEU A 125 7.69 0.56 10.71
C LEU A 125 6.66 1.32 11.53
N ALA A 126 5.41 1.36 11.06
CA ALA A 126 4.31 2.12 11.66
C ALA A 126 3.73 1.47 12.93
N ASP A 127 3.64 0.14 12.96
CA ASP A 127 3.05 -0.61 14.08
C ASP A 127 4.04 -1.62 14.66
N SER A 128 4.48 -1.36 15.90
CA SER A 128 5.38 -2.25 16.65
C SER A 128 4.83 -3.67 16.83
N GLY A 129 3.50 -3.84 16.86
CA GLY A 129 2.85 -5.14 16.96
C GLY A 129 2.93 -5.96 15.66
N LEU A 130 3.26 -5.32 14.53
CA LEU A 130 3.47 -5.97 13.24
C LEU A 130 4.95 -6.16 12.89
N ARG A 131 5.87 -5.43 13.53
CA ARG A 131 7.30 -5.42 13.19
C ARG A 131 7.93 -6.81 13.06
N ASP A 132 7.86 -7.64 14.09
CA ASP A 132 8.47 -8.98 14.08
C ASP A 132 7.86 -9.87 13.00
N ARG A 133 6.55 -9.71 12.76
CA ARG A 133 5.84 -10.44 11.70
C ARG A 133 6.29 -9.96 10.33
N SER A 134 6.44 -8.65 10.12
CA SER A 134 6.94 -8.09 8.86
C SER A 134 8.33 -8.63 8.55
N ILE A 135 9.24 -8.60 9.54
CA ILE A 135 10.59 -9.15 9.38
C ILE A 135 10.53 -10.64 9.03
N PHE A 136 9.70 -11.42 9.73
CA PHE A 136 9.55 -12.85 9.47
C PHE A 136 9.12 -13.12 8.02
N PHE A 137 8.03 -12.50 7.56
CA PHE A 137 7.51 -12.75 6.21
C PHE A 137 8.45 -12.25 5.11
N LEU A 138 9.14 -11.14 5.32
CA LEU A 138 10.15 -10.64 4.38
C LEU A 138 11.36 -11.59 4.31
N VAL A 139 11.85 -12.12 5.44
CA VAL A 139 12.92 -13.12 5.45
C VAL A 139 12.51 -14.41 4.73
N GLU A 140 11.28 -14.88 4.94
CA GLU A 140 10.77 -16.05 4.23
C GLU A 140 10.63 -15.76 2.73
N ALA A 141 10.18 -14.56 2.34
CA ALA A 141 10.10 -14.15 0.95
C ALA A 141 11.48 -14.18 0.24
N VAL A 142 12.56 -13.75 0.91
CA VAL A 142 13.94 -13.86 0.38
C VAL A 142 14.35 -15.30 0.07
N ARG A 143 13.85 -16.27 0.83
CA ARG A 143 14.22 -17.70 0.68
C ARG A 143 13.49 -18.36 -0.48
N ARG A 144 12.46 -17.73 -1.03
CA ARG A 144 11.62 -18.30 -2.07
C ARG A 144 12.22 -18.13 -3.47
N ALA A 145 12.27 -19.23 -4.21
CA ALA A 145 12.82 -19.26 -5.56
C ALA A 145 11.99 -18.40 -6.54
N ASP A 146 10.67 -18.36 -6.37
CA ASP A 146 9.76 -17.57 -7.22
C ASP A 146 9.79 -16.06 -6.94
N LEU A 147 10.52 -15.63 -5.90
CA LEU A 147 10.75 -14.22 -5.56
C LEU A 147 12.22 -13.82 -5.70
N ALA A 148 13.07 -14.67 -6.29
CA ALA A 148 14.51 -14.44 -6.37
C ALA A 148 14.87 -13.10 -7.03
N GLN A 149 14.05 -12.62 -7.98
CA GLN A 149 14.25 -11.33 -8.66
C GLN A 149 14.02 -10.10 -7.76
N TYR A 150 13.29 -10.26 -6.65
CA TYR A 150 13.02 -9.18 -5.68
C TYR A 150 13.94 -9.23 -4.46
N ARG A 151 14.87 -10.19 -4.42
CA ARG A 151 15.73 -10.43 -3.26
C ARG A 151 16.43 -9.16 -2.77
N SER A 152 17.04 -8.39 -3.68
CA SER A 152 17.74 -7.16 -3.32
C SER A 152 16.80 -6.13 -2.69
N VAL A 153 15.60 -5.96 -3.26
CA VAL A 153 14.57 -5.05 -2.73
C VAL A 153 14.19 -5.49 -1.31
N ILE A 154 13.90 -6.77 -1.10
CA ILE A 154 13.50 -7.28 0.22
C ILE A 154 14.65 -7.17 1.23
N GLU A 155 15.88 -7.46 0.83
CA GLU A 155 17.07 -7.35 1.68
C GLU A 155 17.35 -5.88 2.08
N ASP A 156 17.20 -4.93 1.15
CA ASP A 156 17.31 -3.51 1.43
C ASP A 156 16.21 -3.05 2.39
N SER A 157 14.97 -3.44 2.10
CA SER A 157 13.80 -3.16 2.94
C SER A 157 13.87 -3.75 4.35
N LEU A 158 14.56 -4.88 4.54
CA LEU A 158 14.76 -5.50 5.87
C LEU A 158 15.66 -4.67 6.79
N ASN A 159 16.47 -3.75 6.25
CA ASN A 159 17.35 -2.91 7.06
C ASN A 159 16.58 -1.81 7.80
N GLU A 160 15.46 -1.34 7.24
CA GLU A 160 14.66 -0.27 7.84
C GLU A 160 14.03 -0.66 9.19
N PRO A 161 13.19 -1.72 9.30
CA PRO A 161 12.55 -2.08 10.56
C PRO A 161 13.54 -2.58 11.61
N ARG A 162 14.71 -3.11 11.20
CA ARG A 162 15.77 -3.56 12.12
C ARG A 162 16.57 -2.42 12.72
N ALA A 163 16.73 -1.30 12.01
CA ALA A 163 17.48 -0.15 12.50
C ALA A 163 16.80 0.55 13.69
N VAL A 164 15.48 0.38 13.85
CA VAL A 164 14.70 1.00 14.94
C VAL A 164 14.94 0.33 16.30
N GLU A 165 15.57 -0.85 16.37
CA GLU A 165 15.91 -1.51 17.65
C GLU A 165 17.13 -0.89 18.37
N GLY A 166 17.89 -0.01 17.70
CA GLY A 166 19.12 0.59 18.23
C GLY A 166 19.00 2.02 18.75
N GLY A 167 17.80 2.61 18.78
CA GLY A 167 17.53 4.01 19.14
C GLY A 167 16.88 4.19 20.50
#